data_AF-A0A2A9HCY3-F1
#
_entry.id   AF-A0A2A9HCY3-F1
#
_cell.length_a   1.000
_cell.length_b   1.000
_cell.length_c   1.000
_cell.angle_alpha   90.00
_cell.angle_beta   90.00
_cell.angle_gamma   90.00
#
_symmetry.space_group_name_H-M   'P 1'
#
loop_
_entity.id
_entity.type
_entity.pdbx_description
1 polymer ?
#
loop_
_entity_poly.entity_id
_entity_poly.type
_entity_poly.pdbx_seq_one_letter_code
_entity_poly.pdbx_strand_id
1 'polypeptide(L)'
;MIVLLDEPEAWSLMMLISAVAVDNADLSDEGKEAIRRWRSERGEGSPLLADLTEELNRALNAYIDAQFTRRVKNKGWYETVRR
;
A
#
# COMPACT_ATOMS: atom_id res chain seq x y z
N MET A 1 -1.82 -15.27 5.46
CA MET A 1 -2.55 -14.10 6.00
C MET A 1 -2.96 -13.28 4.80
N ILE A 2 -4.22 -12.89 4.68
CA ILE A 2 -4.71 -12.08 3.55
C ILE A 2 -5.14 -10.74 4.13
N VAL A 3 -4.68 -9.66 3.52
CA VAL A 3 -5.18 -8.31 3.79
C VAL A 3 -6.26 -8.01 2.76
N LEU A 4 -7.43 -7.57 3.22
CA LEU A 4 -8.51 -7.13 2.37
C LEU A 4 -9.14 -5.89 3.01
N LEU A 5 -8.65 -4.73 2.58
CA LEU A 5 -9.18 -3.43 2.96
C LEU A 5 -10.44 -3.15 2.15
N ASP A 6 -11.45 -2.55 2.80
CA ASP A 6 -12.51 -1.81 2.13
C ASP A 6 -12.08 -0.37 1.79
N GLU A 7 -12.90 0.36 1.02
CA GLU A 7 -12.60 1.74 0.62
C GLU A 7 -12.41 2.70 1.83
N PRO A 8 -13.27 2.68 2.87
CA PRO A 8 -13.05 3.47 4.09
C PRO A 8 -11.72 3.17 4.81
N GLU A 9 -11.33 1.90 4.90
CA GLU A 9 -10.06 1.47 5.50
C GLU A 9 -8.86 1.94 4.67
N ALA A 10 -8.93 1.77 3.34
CA ALA A 10 -7.91 2.26 2.41
C ALA A 10 -7.77 3.79 2.45
N TRP A 11 -8.89 4.50 2.52
CA TRP A 11 -8.92 5.95 2.70
C TRP A 11 -8.25 6.38 4.01
N SER A 12 -8.56 5.69 5.11
CA SER A 12 -7.98 5.98 6.42
C SER A 12 -6.46 5.80 6.42
N LEU A 13 -5.97 4.72 5.81
CA LEU A 13 -4.54 4.46 5.60
C LEU A 13 -3.88 5.54 4.72
N MET A 14 -4.52 5.89 3.61
CA MET A 14 -4.08 6.97 2.73
C MET A 14 -3.90 8.29 3.49
N MET A 15 -4.90 8.67 4.29
CA MET A 15 -4.88 9.92 5.05
C MET A 15 -3.76 9.93 6.10
N LEU A 16 -3.55 8.82 6.79
CA LEU A 16 -2.48 8.69 7.78
C LEU A 16 -1.09 8.78 7.13
N ILE A 17 -0.83 7.99 6.09
CA ILE A 17 0.49 7.93 5.43
C ILE A 17 0.83 9.28 4.79
N SER A 18 -0.14 9.89 4.11
CA SER A 18 0.06 11.20 3.47
C SER A 18 0.26 12.33 4.47
N ALA A 19 -0.38 12.29 5.65
CA ALA A 19 -0.12 13.26 6.72
C ALA A 19 1.33 13.14 7.22
N VAL A 20 1.80 11.91 7.49
CA VAL A 20 3.18 11.67 7.90
C VAL A 20 4.16 12.18 6.84
N ALA A 21 3.89 11.96 5.55
CA ALA A 21 4.72 12.46 4.46
C ALA A 21 4.74 14.00 4.43
N VAL A 22 3.59 14.68 4.53
CA VAL A 22 3.52 16.15 4.51
C VAL A 22 4.25 16.78 5.70
N ASP A 23 4.15 16.16 6.87
CA ASP A 23 4.67 16.72 8.12
C ASP A 23 6.14 16.38 8.38
N ASN A 24 6.62 15.23 7.88
CA ASN A 24 7.94 14.71 8.24
C ASN A 24 8.89 14.51 7.06
N ALA A 25 8.40 14.41 5.83
CA ALA A 25 9.28 14.48 4.68
C ALA A 25 9.56 15.95 4.40
N ASP A 26 10.84 16.32 4.31
CA ASP A 26 11.31 17.68 4.00
C ASP A 26 10.97 18.05 2.55
N LEU A 27 9.67 18.13 2.27
CA LEU A 27 9.09 18.40 0.96
C LEU A 27 8.99 19.90 0.75
N SER A 28 9.19 20.32 -0.49
CA SER A 28 8.86 21.68 -0.90
C SER A 28 7.36 21.95 -0.76
N ASP A 29 6.98 23.22 -0.77
CA ASP A 29 5.57 23.61 -0.68
C ASP A 29 4.76 23.09 -1.86
N GLU A 30 5.35 23.04 -3.06
CA GLU A 30 4.73 22.42 -4.24
C GLU A 30 4.51 20.92 -4.04
N GLY A 31 5.48 20.22 -3.43
CA GLY A 31 5.35 18.79 -3.11
C GLY A 31 4.24 18.52 -2.11
N LYS A 32 4.14 19.34 -1.06
CA LYS A 32 3.04 19.25 -0.08
C LYS A 32 1.69 19.49 -0.75
N GLU A 33 1.60 20.50 -1.62
CA GLU A 33 0.35 20.81 -2.32
C GLU A 33 -0.08 19.72 -3.32
N ALA A 34 0.89 19.10 -4.00
CA ALA A 34 0.62 17.96 -4.86
C ALA A 34 -0.01 16.79 -4.08
N ILE A 35 0.48 16.51 -2.87
CA ILE A 35 -0.12 15.48 -1.99
C ILE A 35 -1.53 15.90 -1.57
N ARG A 36 -1.74 17.17 -1.18
CA ARG A 36 -3.08 17.64 -0.79
C ARG A 36 -4.10 17.49 -1.91
N ARG A 37 -3.72 17.87 -3.13
CA ARG A 37 -4.54 17.70 -4.33
C ARG A 37 -4.82 16.23 -4.62
N TRP A 38 -3.79 15.38 -4.59
CA TRP A 38 -3.93 13.94 -4.81
C TRP A 38 -4.93 13.27 -3.85
N ARG A 39 -4.99 13.72 -2.58
CA ARG A 39 -6.00 13.28 -1.61
C ARG A 39 -7.40 13.75 -1.98
N SER A 40 -7.56 15.00 -2.40
CA SER A 40 -8.89 15.55 -2.74
C SER A 40 -9.56 14.84 -3.93
N GLU A 41 -8.77 14.27 -4.83
CA GLU A 41 -9.26 13.48 -5.98
C GLU A 41 -9.77 12.08 -5.54
N ARG A 42 -9.38 11.62 -4.35
CA ARG A 42 -9.68 10.30 -3.77
C ARG A 42 -10.61 10.39 -2.56
N GLY A 43 -11.66 11.20 -2.71
CA GLY A 43 -12.76 11.26 -1.75
C GLY A 43 -13.60 9.99 -1.72
N GLU A 44 -14.50 9.89 -0.73
CA GLU A 44 -15.43 8.77 -0.58
C GLU A 44 -16.28 8.57 -1.85
N GLY A 45 -16.37 7.32 -2.32
CA GLY A 45 -17.10 6.95 -3.53
C GLY A 45 -16.45 7.37 -4.85
N SER A 46 -15.22 7.91 -4.83
CA SER A 46 -14.52 8.23 -6.07
C SER A 46 -13.93 6.96 -6.71
N PRO A 47 -13.98 6.81 -8.06
CA PRO A 47 -13.35 5.67 -8.73
C PRO A 47 -11.85 5.54 -8.42
N LEU A 48 -11.18 6.68 -8.20
CA LEU A 48 -9.75 6.69 -7.85
C LEU A 48 -9.47 6.11 -6.46
N LEU A 49 -10.44 6.16 -5.54
CA LEU A 49 -10.32 5.50 -4.24
C LEU A 49 -10.52 3.99 -4.37
N ALA A 50 -11.46 3.55 -5.21
CA ALA A 50 -11.65 2.12 -5.51
C ALA A 50 -10.38 1.52 -6.14
N ASP A 51 -9.80 2.20 -7.14
CA ASP A 51 -8.54 1.79 -7.78
C ASP A 51 -7.39 1.71 -6.75
N LEU A 52 -7.25 2.73 -5.89
CA LEU A 52 -6.25 2.74 -4.82
C LEU A 52 -6.45 1.57 -3.84
N THR A 53 -7.70 1.24 -3.51
CA THR A 53 -8.05 0.14 -2.60
C THR A 53 -7.60 -1.20 -3.17
N GLU A 54 -7.86 -1.44 -4.47
CA GLU A 54 -7.37 -2.64 -5.15
C GLU A 54 -5.84 -2.69 -5.17
N GLU A 55 -5.17 -1.58 -5.49
CA GLU A 55 -3.72 -1.50 -5.54
C GLU A 55 -3.07 -1.75 -4.18
N LEU A 56 -3.60 -1.16 -3.10
CA LEU A 56 -3.11 -1.38 -1.73
C LEU A 56 -3.25 -2.84 -1.32
N ASN A 57 -4.41 -3.45 -1.57
CA ASN A 57 -4.63 -4.86 -1.29
C ASN A 57 -3.64 -5.74 -2.05
N ARG A 58 -3.44 -5.48 -3.34
CA ARG A 58 -2.48 -6.23 -4.17
C ARG A 58 -1.06 -6.09 -3.64
N ALA A 59 -0.61 -4.87 -3.35
CA ALA A 59 0.74 -4.58 -2.88
C ALA A 59 1.03 -5.20 -1.51
N LEU A 60 0.10 -5.07 -0.56
CA LEU A 60 0.27 -5.62 0.80
C LEU A 60 0.32 -7.14 0.77
N ASN A 61 -0.58 -7.81 0.04
CA ASN A 61 -0.57 -9.26 -0.08
C ASN A 61 0.70 -9.76 -0.78
N ALA A 62 1.15 -9.09 -1.85
CA ALA A 62 2.40 -9.44 -2.52
C ALA A 62 3.62 -9.32 -1.59
N TYR A 63 3.68 -8.27 -0.76
CA TYR A 63 4.75 -8.10 0.21
C TYR A 63 4.70 -9.17 1.32
N ILE A 64 3.51 -9.45 1.86
CA ILE A 64 3.28 -10.51 2.84
C ILE A 64 3.74 -11.85 2.26
N ASP A 65 3.25 -12.22 1.08
CA ASP A 65 3.63 -13.46 0.42
C ASP A 65 5.15 -13.55 0.21
N ALA A 66 5.80 -12.47 -0.23
CA ALA A 66 7.26 -12.44 -0.38
C ALA A 66 7.99 -12.69 0.95
N GLN A 67 7.50 -12.12 2.06
CA GLN A 67 8.10 -12.32 3.39
C GLN A 67 7.87 -13.73 3.95
N PHE A 68 6.74 -14.36 3.62
CA PHE A 68 6.40 -15.71 4.09
C PHE A 68 6.86 -16.83 3.14
N THR A 69 7.43 -16.48 1.99
CA THR A 69 7.92 -17.41 0.99
C THR A 69 9.45 -17.53 1.06
N ARG A 70 9.97 -18.62 1.64
CA ARG A 70 11.42 -18.91 1.60
C ARG A 70 11.73 -19.86 0.45
N ARG A 71 12.67 -19.49 -0.42
CA ARG A 71 13.35 -20.45 -1.30
C ARG A 71 14.36 -21.24 -0.46
N VAL A 72 14.07 -22.51 -0.21
CA VAL A 72 14.99 -23.43 0.47
C VAL A 72 15.67 -24.29 -0.59
N LYS A 73 17.00 -24.33 -0.58
CA LYS A 73 17.76 -25.28 -1.42
C LYS A 73 17.73 -26.64 -0.73
N ASN A 74 17.03 -27.60 -1.32
CA ASN A 74 16.91 -28.97 -0.81
C ASN A 74 17.43 -29.95 -1.87
N LYS A 75 18.43 -30.78 -1.52
CA LYS A 75 19.03 -31.80 -2.40
C LYS A 75 19.35 -31.33 -3.83
N GLY A 76 19.80 -30.07 -4.00
CA GLY A 76 20.20 -29.51 -5.30
C GLY A 76 19.10 -28.77 -6.07
N TRP A 77 17.85 -28.80 -5.59
CA TRP A 77 16.72 -28.09 -6.17
C TRP A 77 16.26 -26.93 -5.27
N TYR A 78 15.71 -25.88 -5.87
CA TYR A 78 15.10 -24.78 -5.13
C TYR A 78 13.61 -25.05 -4.94
N GLU A 79 13.18 -25.25 -3.71
CA GLU A 79 11.77 -25.42 -3.36
C GLU A 79 11.25 -24.15 -2.67
N THR A 80 10.05 -23.75 -3.07
CA THR A 80 9.32 -22.63 -2.46
C THR A 80 8.54 -23.18 -1.26
N VAL A 81 8.99 -22.88 -0.04
CA VAL A 81 8.37 -23.37 1.19
C VAL A 81 7.61 -22.21 1.85
N ARG A 82 6.31 -22.40 2.10
CA ARG A 82 5.50 -21.51 2.95
C ARG A 82 5.84 -21.79 4.41
N ARG A 83 6.11 -20.74 5.17
CA ARG A 83 6.39 -20.84 6.61
C ARG A 83 5.14 -21.21 7.41
#